data_AF-A0A2E0US72-F1
#
_entry.id   AF-A0A2E0US72-F1
#
_cell.length_a   1.000
_cell.length_b   1.000
_cell.length_c   1.000
_cell.angle_alpha   90.00
_cell.angle_beta   90.00
_cell.angle_gamma   90.00
#
_symmetry.space_group_name_H-M   'P 1'
#
loop_
_entity.id
_entity.type
_entity.pdbx_description
1 polymer ?
#
loop_
_entity_poly.entity_id
_entity_poly.type
_entity_poly.pdbx_seq_one_letter_code
_entity_poly.pdbx_strand_id
1 'polypeptide(L)'
;MSKFNFKSVRAPIYKDIPDEQWNNWRWQLSHRLNSVQDFEQVLPLTDSEKEALSTDGLFRVDITPYYASLIDPNDPNDPIRLQVIPTAGEINPFTGMMEDSLAEDRHSPVPGLVHRYPDRVLMLVTTQCASYCRYCTRSRIVGDPSEQFSTADFELQLEYLRNTPQVRDVLLSGGDPLTLAPKLLEKLLRSLYEIPHIEIIRIGSRVPVFMPQRVTDELCDMLSQFHPLWLNIHVNHPNEITQELADACDKLTKAGIPLGNQSVLLAGVNDCVHIQRKLVQDLVRIRVRPYYLYQCDLVEGAGHFRTPVAKGIEIIEGLRGHTSGYAVPTFVVDAPGGGGKIPVMPNYMISASDHKVILRNYEGYITTYEEPLRYEPHDPKTCEYCSTKRMEPGQSGVFGLLDGEEMFIKPEGFEELHNRGGGQHRLRADTEKWKPRGIGAPQKEEE
;
A
#
# COMPACT_ATOMS: atom_id res chain seq x y z
N MET A 1 -6.72 15.06 28.00
CA MET A 1 -5.53 15.76 27.46
C MET A 1 -4.37 14.77 27.43
N SER A 2 -3.72 14.59 26.28
CA SER A 2 -2.51 13.75 26.16
C SER A 2 -1.39 14.35 27.01
N LYS A 3 -0.60 13.51 27.70
CA LYS A 3 0.62 13.97 28.40
C LYS A 3 1.77 14.28 27.44
N PHE A 4 1.63 13.91 26.17
CA PHE A 4 2.65 14.04 25.14
C PHE A 4 2.02 14.74 23.92
N ASN A 5 2.30 16.03 23.78
CA ASN A 5 1.79 16.83 22.66
C ASN A 5 2.73 16.74 21.46
N PHE A 6 2.15 16.72 20.27
CA PHE A 6 2.91 16.88 19.03
C PHE A 6 3.05 18.38 18.73
N LYS A 7 4.02 18.73 17.89
CA LYS A 7 4.23 20.14 17.52
C LYS A 7 3.23 20.54 16.44
N SER A 8 2.65 21.72 16.59
CA SER A 8 2.05 22.47 15.47
C SER A 8 3.12 23.42 14.95
N VAL A 9 3.34 23.41 13.63
CA VAL A 9 4.40 24.20 13.00
C VAL A 9 3.80 24.94 11.80
N ARG A 10 4.17 26.22 11.69
CA ARG A 10 3.84 27.08 10.55
C ARG A 10 5.10 27.84 10.15
N ALA A 11 5.46 27.81 8.86
CA ALA A 11 6.64 28.51 8.37
C ALA A 11 6.51 30.03 8.60
N PRO A 12 7.62 30.76 8.81
CA PRO A 12 7.59 32.19 9.10
C PRO A 12 6.79 33.03 8.10
N ILE A 13 6.85 32.69 6.80
CA ILE A 13 6.11 33.39 5.75
C ILE A 13 4.59 33.31 5.88
N TYR A 14 4.07 32.25 6.54
CA TYR A 14 2.63 32.06 6.74
C TYR A 14 2.16 32.54 8.12
N LYS A 15 3.05 33.12 8.94
CA LYS A 15 2.75 33.51 10.33
C LYS A 15 1.54 34.44 10.43
N ASP A 16 1.40 35.37 9.48
CA ASP A 16 0.35 36.39 9.48
C ASP A 16 -0.93 35.96 8.74
N ILE A 17 -0.97 34.74 8.20
CA ILE A 17 -2.19 34.18 7.59
C ILE A 17 -3.22 33.91 8.71
N PRO A 18 -4.44 34.45 8.63
CA PRO A 18 -5.47 34.20 9.63
C PRO A 18 -5.76 32.70 9.80
N ASP A 19 -6.01 32.26 11.04
CA ASP A 19 -6.24 30.84 11.33
C ASP A 19 -7.43 30.26 10.56
N GLU A 20 -8.47 31.06 10.30
CA GLU A 20 -9.60 30.65 9.46
C GLU A 20 -9.17 30.26 8.04
N GLN A 21 -8.22 31.02 7.46
CA GLN A 21 -7.68 30.70 6.14
C GLN A 21 -6.71 29.53 6.20
N TRP A 22 -5.81 29.51 7.18
CA TRP A 22 -4.85 28.41 7.34
C TRP A 22 -5.53 27.06 7.54
N ASN A 23 -6.62 27.04 8.32
CA ASN A 23 -7.41 25.85 8.59
C ASN A 23 -8.41 25.51 7.47
N ASN A 24 -8.46 26.31 6.40
CA ASN A 24 -9.27 26.02 5.22
C ASN A 24 -8.47 25.18 4.22
N TRP A 25 -8.86 23.92 4.05
CA TRP A 25 -8.21 23.01 3.11
C TRP A 25 -8.25 23.51 1.65
N ARG A 26 -9.26 24.30 1.26
CA ARG A 26 -9.31 24.88 -0.10
C ARG A 26 -8.24 25.96 -0.28
N TRP A 27 -7.97 26.74 0.76
CA TRP A 27 -6.89 27.72 0.75
C TRP A 27 -5.53 27.01 0.65
N GLN A 28 -5.35 25.90 1.39
CA GLN A 28 -4.13 25.08 1.29
C GLN A 28 -3.90 24.56 -0.13
N LEU A 29 -4.94 24.08 -0.83
CA LEU A 29 -4.84 23.63 -2.22
C LEU A 29 -4.58 24.74 -3.24
N SER A 30 -5.16 25.94 -3.03
CA SER A 30 -5.00 27.06 -3.96
C SER A 30 -3.66 27.80 -3.83
N HIS A 31 -2.92 27.57 -2.74
CA HIS A 31 -1.62 28.21 -2.45
C HIS A 31 -0.48 27.19 -2.44
N ARG A 32 -0.61 26.10 -3.20
CA ARG A 32 0.46 25.11 -3.32
C ARG A 32 1.69 25.70 -4.02
N LEU A 33 2.86 25.29 -3.56
CA LEU A 33 4.15 25.66 -4.14
C LEU A 33 4.47 24.71 -5.28
N ASN A 34 4.78 25.23 -6.46
CA ASN A 34 5.11 24.40 -7.62
C ASN A 34 6.20 24.97 -8.56
N SER A 35 6.77 26.13 -8.22
CA SER A 35 7.88 26.74 -8.97
C SER A 35 9.09 27.00 -8.09
N VAL A 36 10.27 27.17 -8.72
CA VAL A 36 11.50 27.60 -8.03
C VAL A 36 11.25 28.86 -7.19
N GLN A 37 10.52 29.83 -7.75
CA GLN A 37 10.20 31.11 -7.10
C GLN A 37 9.31 30.92 -5.87
N ASP A 38 8.36 29.98 -5.91
CA ASP A 38 7.53 29.68 -4.74
C ASP A 38 8.36 29.06 -3.62
N PHE A 39 9.24 28.13 -3.94
CA PHE A 39 10.09 27.45 -2.96
C PHE A 39 11.12 28.39 -2.33
N GLU A 40 11.79 29.24 -3.12
CA GLU A 40 12.79 30.18 -2.62
C GLU A 40 12.23 31.23 -1.65
N GLN A 41 10.91 31.47 -1.66
CA GLN A 41 10.25 32.30 -0.66
C GLN A 41 10.14 31.63 0.71
N VAL A 42 10.20 30.30 0.77
CA VAL A 42 9.97 29.51 1.99
C VAL A 42 11.28 28.92 2.54
N LEU A 43 12.16 28.43 1.66
CA LEU A 43 13.44 27.83 2.04
C LEU A 43 14.50 28.01 0.94
N PRO A 44 15.80 28.01 1.29
CA PRO A 44 16.86 27.99 0.30
C PRO A 44 16.88 26.63 -0.44
N LEU A 45 16.89 26.67 -1.77
CA LEU A 45 17.03 25.48 -2.60
C LEU A 45 18.50 25.15 -2.87
N THR A 46 18.82 23.86 -2.88
CA THR A 46 20.09 23.32 -3.36
C THR A 46 20.19 23.39 -4.88
N ASP A 47 21.40 23.33 -5.43
CA ASP A 47 21.61 23.31 -6.88
C ASP A 47 20.90 22.11 -7.55
N SER A 48 20.88 20.96 -6.87
CA SER A 48 20.20 19.75 -7.35
C SER A 48 18.68 19.91 -7.43
N GLU A 49 18.07 20.61 -6.47
CA GLU A 49 16.64 20.90 -6.48
C GLU A 49 16.29 21.93 -7.56
N LYS A 50 17.14 22.95 -7.75
CA LYS A 50 16.95 23.97 -8.81
C LYS A 50 17.02 23.36 -10.21
N GLU A 51 18.00 22.48 -10.44
CA GLU A 51 18.15 21.73 -11.69
C GLU A 51 16.89 20.90 -11.96
N ALA A 52 16.43 20.10 -11.00
CA ALA A 52 15.27 19.24 -11.16
C ALA A 52 13.97 20.04 -11.37
N LEU A 53 13.74 21.10 -10.59
CA LEU A 53 12.56 21.97 -10.74
C LEU A 53 12.50 22.68 -12.11
N SER A 54 13.65 22.80 -12.78
CA SER A 54 13.78 23.44 -14.10
C SER A 54 13.89 22.42 -15.25
N THR A 55 13.84 21.12 -14.96
CA THR A 55 13.94 20.04 -15.94
C THR A 55 12.55 19.65 -16.43
N ASP A 56 12.31 19.82 -17.74
CA ASP A 56 11.06 19.39 -18.38
C ASP A 56 10.90 17.87 -18.34
N GLY A 57 9.64 17.42 -18.23
CA GLY A 57 9.30 15.99 -18.28
C GLY A 57 9.46 15.23 -16.96
N LEU A 58 9.91 15.89 -15.88
CA LEU A 58 9.85 15.30 -14.54
C LEU A 58 8.43 15.28 -13.98
N PHE A 59 8.22 14.36 -13.03
CA PHE A 59 6.95 14.21 -12.35
C PHE A 59 6.52 15.52 -11.68
N ARG A 60 5.23 15.86 -11.83
CA ARG A 60 4.63 17.09 -11.31
C ARG A 60 4.98 17.36 -9.85
N VAL A 61 5.22 18.63 -9.53
CA VAL A 61 5.44 19.11 -8.16
C VAL A 61 4.30 20.03 -7.75
N ASP A 62 3.76 19.80 -6.56
CA ASP A 62 2.88 20.70 -5.84
C ASP A 62 2.96 20.33 -4.35
N ILE A 63 3.14 21.32 -3.47
CA ILE A 63 3.26 21.10 -2.02
C ILE A 63 2.34 22.07 -1.29
N THR A 64 1.53 21.60 -0.33
CA THR A 64 0.67 22.49 0.47
C THR A 64 1.53 23.39 1.37
N PRO A 65 1.08 24.63 1.66
CA PRO A 65 1.72 25.49 2.66
C PRO A 65 1.94 24.80 4.02
N TYR A 66 0.95 24.01 4.46
CA TYR A 66 1.04 23.22 5.68
C TYR A 66 2.21 22.22 5.63
N TYR A 67 2.33 21.41 4.57
CA TYR A 67 3.37 20.38 4.53
C TYR A 67 4.76 20.99 4.30
N ALA A 68 4.85 22.05 3.48
CA ALA A 68 6.07 22.83 3.31
C ALA A 68 6.56 23.44 4.64
N SER A 69 5.64 23.78 5.55
CA SER A 69 5.99 24.30 6.88
C SER A 69 6.64 23.29 7.83
N LEU A 70 6.63 21.99 7.49
CA LEU A 70 7.27 20.96 8.30
C LEU A 70 8.76 20.78 7.96
N ILE A 71 9.21 21.36 6.85
CA ILE A 71 10.60 21.28 6.39
C ILE A 71 11.49 22.14 7.30
N ASP A 72 12.60 21.59 7.78
CA ASP A 72 13.68 22.40 8.36
C ASP A 72 14.49 23.04 7.23
N PRO A 73 14.44 24.37 7.03
CA PRO A 73 15.12 25.04 5.93
C PRO A 73 16.65 25.06 6.06
N ASN A 74 17.19 24.73 7.23
CA ASN A 74 18.64 24.76 7.48
C ASN A 74 19.31 23.40 7.31
N ASP A 75 18.51 22.36 7.18
CA ASP A 75 18.98 21.03 6.85
C ASP A 75 18.80 20.85 5.34
N PRO A 76 19.78 20.30 4.60
CA PRO A 76 19.62 19.79 3.23
C PRO A 76 19.39 18.25 3.15
N ASN A 77 19.35 17.52 4.29
CA ASN A 77 18.92 16.10 4.41
C ASN A 77 17.59 15.75 5.18
N ASP A 78 16.98 16.58 6.04
CA ASP A 78 15.53 16.68 6.39
C ASP A 78 14.56 15.73 5.66
N PRO A 79 13.94 14.87 6.46
CA PRO A 79 12.74 14.09 6.29
C PRO A 79 11.78 14.45 5.18
N ILE A 80 11.24 15.64 5.38
CA ILE A 80 10.02 16.13 4.78
C ILE A 80 10.36 16.63 3.38
N ARG A 81 11.42 17.44 3.28
CA ARG A 81 11.96 17.98 2.03
C ARG A 81 12.15 16.88 0.97
N LEU A 82 12.86 15.80 1.33
CA LEU A 82 13.22 14.73 0.39
C LEU A 82 11.97 14.07 -0.23
N GLN A 83 10.86 14.06 0.49
CA GLN A 83 9.66 13.37 0.04
C GLN A 83 8.85 14.16 -1.01
N VAL A 84 9.08 15.47 -1.17
CA VAL A 84 8.19 16.35 -1.94
C VAL A 84 8.90 17.37 -2.84
N ILE A 85 10.15 17.75 -2.57
CA ILE A 85 10.95 18.62 -3.46
C ILE A 85 11.78 17.74 -4.39
N PRO A 86 11.67 17.90 -5.72
CA PRO A 86 12.42 17.07 -6.65
C PRO A 86 13.92 17.33 -6.59
N THR A 87 14.71 16.30 -6.86
CA THR A 87 16.17 16.39 -6.97
C THR A 87 16.66 15.82 -8.30
N ALA A 88 17.87 16.19 -8.71
CA ALA A 88 18.47 15.68 -9.96
C ALA A 88 18.64 14.14 -9.96
N GLY A 89 18.56 13.50 -8.78
CA GLY A 89 18.51 12.05 -8.65
C GLY A 89 17.35 11.40 -9.40
N GLU A 90 16.25 12.13 -9.63
CA GLU A 90 15.06 11.65 -10.35
C GLU A 90 15.26 11.51 -11.87
N ILE A 91 16.24 12.23 -12.42
CA ILE A 91 16.56 12.22 -13.86
C ILE A 91 17.26 10.91 -14.24
N ASN A 92 17.89 10.24 -13.27
CA ASN A 92 18.78 9.11 -13.52
C ASN A 92 17.98 7.80 -13.65
N PRO A 93 18.02 7.12 -14.81
CA PRO A 93 17.43 5.79 -14.94
C PRO A 93 18.21 4.77 -14.11
N PHE A 94 17.55 3.68 -13.74
CA PHE A 94 18.17 2.59 -12.98
C PHE A 94 17.74 1.21 -13.49
N THR A 95 18.51 0.19 -13.15
CA THR A 95 18.20 -1.18 -13.54
C THR A 95 16.89 -1.67 -12.93
N GLY A 96 15.99 -2.12 -13.80
CA GLY A 96 14.66 -2.61 -13.43
C GLY A 96 13.60 -1.52 -13.33
N MET A 97 13.93 -0.25 -13.66
CA MET A 97 12.95 0.84 -13.75
C MET A 97 11.85 0.49 -14.76
N MET A 98 10.61 0.75 -14.39
CA MET A 98 9.41 0.51 -15.18
C MET A 98 8.39 1.62 -14.91
N GLU A 99 7.67 2.07 -15.92
CA GLU A 99 6.57 3.03 -15.79
C GLU A 99 5.43 2.48 -14.91
N ASP A 100 5.02 1.23 -15.16
CA ASP A 100 4.07 0.47 -14.34
C ASP A 100 4.71 -0.82 -13.81
N SER A 101 5.55 -0.69 -12.79
CA SER A 101 6.23 -1.84 -12.18
C SER A 101 5.27 -2.87 -11.56
N LEU A 102 4.07 -2.44 -11.15
CA LEU A 102 3.10 -3.29 -10.44
C LEU A 102 2.03 -3.89 -11.36
N ALA A 103 2.13 -3.65 -12.68
CA ALA A 103 1.18 -4.12 -13.68
C ALA A 103 -0.27 -3.77 -13.33
N GLU A 104 -0.50 -2.58 -12.79
CA GLU A 104 -1.83 -2.08 -12.46
C GLU A 104 -2.69 -1.97 -13.72
N ASP A 105 -2.12 -1.44 -14.80
CA ASP A 105 -2.86 -1.18 -16.03
C ASP A 105 -3.16 -2.49 -16.76
N ARG A 106 -2.21 -3.45 -16.71
CA ARG A 106 -2.39 -4.79 -17.26
C ARG A 106 -3.44 -5.61 -16.50
N HIS A 107 -3.61 -5.37 -15.20
CA HIS A 107 -4.62 -6.05 -14.38
C HIS A 107 -5.91 -5.21 -14.22
N SER A 108 -6.20 -4.33 -15.18
CA SER A 108 -7.35 -3.44 -15.17
C SER A 108 -8.47 -3.96 -16.10
N PRO A 109 -9.48 -4.70 -15.61
CA PRO A 109 -10.63 -5.15 -16.43
C PRO A 109 -11.42 -4.02 -17.11
N VAL A 110 -11.46 -2.84 -16.49
CA VAL A 110 -12.04 -1.59 -17.02
C VAL A 110 -11.15 -0.42 -16.61
N PRO A 111 -11.21 0.75 -17.28
CA PRO A 111 -10.39 1.91 -16.93
C PRO A 111 -10.48 2.29 -15.45
N GLY A 112 -9.34 2.40 -14.78
CA GLY A 112 -9.24 2.82 -13.38
C GLY A 112 -9.68 1.79 -12.34
N LEU A 113 -9.91 0.52 -12.70
CA LEU A 113 -10.21 -0.53 -11.73
C LEU A 113 -9.24 -1.70 -11.87
N VAL A 114 -8.34 -1.86 -10.90
CA VAL A 114 -7.35 -2.95 -10.89
C VAL A 114 -7.87 -4.13 -10.08
N HIS A 115 -8.02 -5.29 -10.70
CA HIS A 115 -8.45 -6.53 -10.07
C HIS A 115 -7.34 -7.58 -10.12
N ARG A 116 -6.36 -7.42 -9.23
CA ARG A 116 -5.17 -8.28 -9.13
C ARG A 116 -5.36 -9.50 -8.24
N TYR A 117 -6.07 -9.34 -7.12
CA TYR A 117 -6.26 -10.39 -6.13
C TYR A 117 -7.66 -11.00 -6.25
N PRO A 118 -7.90 -12.23 -5.76
CA PRO A 118 -9.16 -12.92 -5.98
C PRO A 118 -10.42 -12.17 -5.53
N ASP A 119 -10.34 -11.44 -4.41
CA ASP A 119 -11.51 -10.96 -3.66
C ASP A 119 -11.62 -9.45 -3.51
N ARG A 120 -10.71 -8.69 -4.13
CA ARG A 120 -10.60 -7.26 -3.87
C ARG A 120 -10.03 -6.49 -5.04
N VAL A 121 -10.47 -5.24 -5.12
CA VAL A 121 -10.10 -4.33 -6.20
C VAL A 121 -9.51 -3.03 -5.67
N LEU A 122 -8.75 -2.37 -6.52
CA LEU A 122 -8.31 -0.99 -6.37
C LEU A 122 -9.07 -0.13 -7.39
N MET A 123 -9.87 0.82 -6.91
CA MET A 123 -10.64 1.75 -7.73
C MET A 123 -9.96 3.12 -7.70
N LEU A 124 -9.38 3.53 -8.83
CA LEU A 124 -8.78 4.84 -9.01
C LEU A 124 -9.89 5.84 -9.30
N VAL A 125 -10.07 6.81 -8.39
CA VAL A 125 -11.18 7.77 -8.44
C VAL A 125 -10.75 9.20 -8.78
N THR A 126 -9.44 9.45 -8.80
CA THR A 126 -8.83 10.73 -9.18
C THR A 126 -7.37 10.53 -9.53
N THR A 127 -6.77 11.45 -10.30
CA THR A 127 -5.32 11.56 -10.45
C THR A 127 -4.72 12.68 -9.60
N GLN A 128 -5.52 13.40 -8.80
CA GLN A 128 -5.05 14.56 -8.04
C GLN A 128 -4.62 14.18 -6.62
N CYS A 129 -3.54 14.81 -6.14
CA CYS A 129 -3.10 14.76 -4.76
C CYS A 129 -3.04 16.17 -4.15
N ALA A 130 -3.17 16.28 -2.82
CA ALA A 130 -2.92 17.55 -2.14
C ALA A 130 -1.45 17.98 -2.27
N SER A 131 -0.52 17.03 -2.19
CA SER A 131 0.89 17.21 -2.56
C SER A 131 1.41 15.96 -3.25
N TYR A 132 2.47 16.08 -4.05
CA TYR A 132 2.99 14.96 -4.84
C TYR A 132 4.27 14.39 -4.24
N CYS A 133 4.23 13.09 -3.91
CA CYS A 133 5.38 12.35 -3.37
C CYS A 133 6.42 12.13 -4.48
N ARG A 134 7.71 12.38 -4.22
CA ARG A 134 8.80 12.12 -5.19
C ARG A 134 9.11 10.63 -5.42
N TYR A 135 8.44 9.75 -4.69
CA TYR A 135 8.51 8.29 -4.82
C TYR A 135 7.14 7.69 -5.21
N CYS A 136 6.28 8.46 -5.89
CA CYS A 136 4.92 8.04 -6.23
C CYS A 136 4.91 6.83 -7.18
N THR A 137 4.38 5.68 -6.74
CA THR A 137 4.21 4.47 -7.56
C THR A 137 3.37 4.69 -8.82
N ARG A 138 2.51 5.71 -8.82
CA ARG A 138 1.60 6.03 -9.94
C ARG A 138 1.98 7.33 -10.65
N SER A 139 3.26 7.72 -10.62
CA SER A 139 3.74 8.94 -11.27
C SER A 139 3.41 9.02 -12.76
N ARG A 140 3.21 7.87 -13.43
CA ARG A 140 2.76 7.76 -14.83
C ARG A 140 1.40 8.39 -15.14
N ILE A 141 0.47 8.44 -14.18
CA ILE A 141 -0.90 8.97 -14.38
C ILE A 141 -1.30 10.05 -13.36
N VAL A 142 -0.76 9.98 -12.14
CA VAL A 142 -1.06 10.94 -11.07
C VAL A 142 -0.51 12.31 -11.45
N GLY A 143 -1.25 13.37 -11.17
CA GLY A 143 -0.84 14.74 -11.51
C GLY A 143 -1.05 15.15 -12.96
N ASP A 144 -1.34 14.21 -13.86
CA ASP A 144 -1.71 14.49 -15.25
C ASP A 144 -3.21 14.86 -15.35
N PRO A 145 -3.54 16.08 -15.82
CA PRO A 145 -4.93 16.50 -16.02
C PRO A 145 -5.67 15.75 -17.14
N SER A 146 -4.96 15.08 -18.05
CA SER A 146 -5.54 14.32 -19.16
C SER A 146 -5.99 12.92 -18.77
N GLU A 147 -5.47 12.38 -17.66
CA GLU A 147 -5.75 11.03 -17.14
C GLU A 147 -6.91 10.99 -16.12
N GLN A 148 -7.78 12.00 -16.11
CA GLN A 148 -8.90 12.06 -15.15
C GLN A 148 -10.00 11.05 -15.47
N PHE A 149 -10.62 10.47 -14.43
CA PHE A 149 -11.74 9.56 -14.58
C PHE A 149 -13.07 10.30 -14.74
N SER A 150 -13.81 9.94 -15.78
CA SER A 150 -15.12 10.51 -16.09
C SER A 150 -16.25 9.81 -15.33
N THR A 151 -17.46 10.36 -15.42
CA THR A 151 -18.65 9.67 -14.87
C THR A 151 -18.93 8.36 -15.60
N ALA A 152 -18.58 8.25 -16.87
CA ALA A 152 -18.73 7.02 -17.64
C ALA A 152 -17.76 5.94 -17.15
N ASP A 153 -16.52 6.32 -16.83
CA ASP A 153 -15.54 5.39 -16.24
C ASP A 153 -16.04 4.85 -14.89
N PHE A 154 -16.54 5.72 -14.01
CA PHE A 154 -17.10 5.27 -12.74
C PHE A 154 -18.28 4.30 -12.91
N GLU A 155 -19.14 4.50 -13.91
CA GLU A 155 -20.23 3.55 -14.17
C GLU A 155 -19.70 2.20 -14.65
N LEU A 156 -18.69 2.16 -15.54
CA LEU A 156 -18.04 0.91 -15.96
C LEU A 156 -17.41 0.17 -14.78
N GLN A 157 -16.76 0.89 -13.87
CA GLN A 157 -16.17 0.34 -12.65
C GLN A 157 -17.27 -0.27 -11.74
N LEU A 158 -18.37 0.46 -11.52
CA LEU A 158 -19.48 -0.01 -10.70
C LEU A 158 -20.21 -1.20 -11.35
N GLU A 159 -20.40 -1.19 -12.66
CA GLU A 159 -21.01 -2.29 -13.40
C GLU A 159 -20.15 -3.55 -13.32
N TYR A 160 -18.83 -3.44 -13.48
CA TYR A 160 -17.92 -4.56 -13.25
C TYR A 160 -18.11 -5.15 -11.85
N LEU A 161 -18.19 -4.31 -10.81
CA LEU A 161 -18.35 -4.76 -9.43
C LEU A 161 -19.70 -5.45 -9.19
N ARG A 162 -20.79 -4.92 -9.75
CA ARG A 162 -22.12 -5.57 -9.70
C ARG A 162 -22.11 -6.96 -10.34
N ASN A 163 -21.35 -7.11 -11.43
CA ASN A 163 -21.27 -8.36 -12.19
C ASN A 163 -20.21 -9.35 -11.65
N THR A 164 -19.45 -8.96 -10.62
CA THR A 164 -18.32 -9.75 -10.10
C THR A 164 -18.51 -10.04 -8.60
N PRO A 165 -19.42 -10.97 -8.22
CA PRO A 165 -19.84 -11.19 -6.83
C PRO A 165 -18.73 -11.72 -5.90
N GLN A 166 -17.61 -12.16 -6.47
CA GLN A 166 -16.44 -12.58 -5.70
C GLN A 166 -15.72 -11.38 -5.04
N VAL A 167 -15.86 -10.16 -5.57
CA VAL A 167 -15.20 -8.99 -4.97
C VAL A 167 -15.96 -8.61 -3.70
N ARG A 168 -15.28 -8.56 -2.56
CA ARG A 168 -15.87 -8.16 -1.27
C ARG A 168 -15.24 -6.90 -0.67
N ASP A 169 -14.05 -6.52 -1.13
CA ASP A 169 -13.28 -5.38 -0.61
C ASP A 169 -12.92 -4.43 -1.77
N VAL A 170 -13.33 -3.16 -1.65
CA VAL A 170 -13.06 -2.11 -2.63
C VAL A 170 -12.22 -1.02 -1.98
N LEU A 171 -11.02 -0.79 -2.52
CA LEU A 171 -10.12 0.28 -2.10
C LEU A 171 -10.23 1.48 -3.06
N LEU A 172 -10.81 2.58 -2.61
CA LEU A 172 -10.73 3.88 -3.30
C LEU A 172 -9.32 4.44 -3.16
N SER A 173 -8.71 4.81 -4.28
CA SER A 173 -7.34 5.33 -4.39
C SER A 173 -7.18 6.14 -5.69
N GLY A 174 -5.98 6.21 -6.25
CA GLY A 174 -5.63 7.02 -7.42
C GLY A 174 -4.43 7.90 -7.09
N GLY A 175 -4.62 9.20 -7.24
CA GLY A 175 -3.90 10.20 -6.48
C GLY A 175 -4.33 10.14 -5.03
N ASP A 176 -5.35 10.90 -4.66
CA ASP A 176 -5.90 10.89 -3.30
C ASP A 176 -7.42 11.14 -3.27
N PRO A 177 -8.25 10.15 -2.90
CA PRO A 177 -9.71 10.26 -2.89
C PRO A 177 -10.27 11.40 -2.03
N LEU A 178 -9.55 11.84 -0.98
CA LEU A 178 -10.03 12.93 -0.13
C LEU A 178 -9.84 14.32 -0.76
N THR A 179 -9.20 14.41 -1.92
CA THR A 179 -9.18 15.63 -2.75
C THR A 179 -10.48 15.83 -3.54
N LEU A 180 -11.28 14.76 -3.70
CA LEU A 180 -12.55 14.84 -4.41
C LEU A 180 -13.51 15.83 -3.76
N ALA A 181 -14.35 16.44 -4.60
CA ALA A 181 -15.48 17.22 -4.14
C ALA A 181 -16.38 16.35 -3.23
N PRO A 182 -16.84 16.85 -2.07
CA PRO A 182 -17.58 16.04 -1.10
C PRO A 182 -18.77 15.26 -1.70
N LYS A 183 -19.54 15.89 -2.59
CA LYS A 183 -20.68 15.26 -3.25
C LYS A 183 -20.29 14.07 -4.14
N LEU A 184 -19.15 14.14 -4.81
CA LEU A 184 -18.67 13.05 -5.66
C LEU A 184 -18.16 11.89 -4.82
N LEU A 185 -17.39 12.16 -3.77
CA LEU A 185 -16.93 11.14 -2.82
C LEU A 185 -18.12 10.40 -2.19
N GLU A 186 -19.12 11.14 -1.69
CA GLU A 186 -20.33 10.54 -1.11
C GLU A 186 -21.09 9.70 -2.14
N LYS A 187 -21.24 10.18 -3.38
CA LYS A 187 -21.89 9.42 -4.46
C LYS A 187 -21.19 8.08 -4.69
N LEU A 188 -19.86 8.07 -4.81
CA LEU A 188 -19.09 6.84 -5.03
C LEU A 188 -19.22 5.87 -3.86
N LEU A 189 -19.08 6.35 -2.61
CA LEU A 189 -19.25 5.53 -1.42
C LEU A 189 -20.65 4.92 -1.34
N ARG A 190 -21.70 5.71 -1.62
CA ARG A 190 -23.08 5.24 -1.65
C ARG A 190 -23.31 4.19 -2.72
N SER A 191 -22.82 4.42 -3.94
CA SER A 191 -22.96 3.45 -5.04
C SER A 191 -22.25 2.13 -4.75
N LEU A 192 -21.12 2.13 -4.04
CA LEU A 192 -20.45 0.91 -3.61
C LEU A 192 -21.20 0.21 -2.48
N TYR A 193 -21.70 0.98 -1.50
CA TYR A 193 -22.47 0.46 -0.37
C TYR A 193 -23.79 -0.20 -0.80
N GLU A 194 -24.38 0.24 -1.91
CA GLU A 194 -25.59 -0.35 -2.49
C GLU A 194 -25.37 -1.72 -3.17
N ILE A 195 -24.11 -2.13 -3.40
CA ILE A 195 -23.79 -3.42 -4.01
C ILE A 195 -23.76 -4.50 -2.90
N PRO A 196 -24.70 -5.48 -2.89
CA PRO A 196 -24.92 -6.33 -1.71
C PRO A 196 -23.73 -7.18 -1.26
N HIS A 197 -22.87 -7.60 -2.18
CA HIS A 197 -21.71 -8.44 -1.90
C HIS A 197 -20.43 -7.66 -1.56
N ILE A 198 -20.46 -6.32 -1.64
CA ILE A 198 -19.34 -5.49 -1.16
C ILE A 198 -19.45 -5.36 0.35
N GLU A 199 -18.56 -6.04 1.06
CA GLU A 199 -18.55 -6.08 2.51
C GLU A 199 -17.75 -4.93 3.11
N ILE A 200 -16.63 -4.55 2.47
CA ILE A 200 -15.67 -3.60 3.00
C ILE A 200 -15.35 -2.53 1.96
N ILE A 201 -15.51 -1.26 2.34
CA ILE A 201 -14.97 -0.13 1.58
C ILE A 201 -13.75 0.41 2.33
N ARG A 202 -12.71 0.76 1.58
CA ARG A 202 -11.49 1.35 2.16
C ARG A 202 -11.05 2.55 1.36
N ILE A 203 -10.40 3.50 2.03
CA ILE A 203 -9.83 4.70 1.39
C ILE A 203 -8.33 4.70 1.65
N GLY A 204 -7.52 4.78 0.60
CA GLY A 204 -6.10 5.10 0.70
C GLY A 204 -5.90 6.59 0.50
N SER A 205 -5.42 7.31 1.51
CA SER A 205 -5.30 8.77 1.43
C SER A 205 -4.13 9.32 2.24
N ARG A 206 -3.30 10.13 1.61
CA ARG A 206 -2.23 10.89 2.27
C ARG A 206 -2.68 12.30 2.68
N VAL A 207 -3.87 12.74 2.29
CA VAL A 207 -4.46 14.04 2.68
C VAL A 207 -4.44 14.29 4.18
N PRO A 208 -4.73 13.34 5.10
CA PRO A 208 -4.60 13.62 6.53
C PRO A 208 -3.19 14.08 6.93
N VAL A 209 -2.17 13.65 6.18
CA VAL A 209 -0.75 13.98 6.41
C VAL A 209 -0.36 15.25 5.66
N PHE A 210 -0.76 15.41 4.40
CA PHE A 210 -0.42 16.60 3.58
C PHE A 210 -1.29 17.82 3.85
N MET A 211 -2.50 17.62 4.35
CA MET A 211 -3.52 18.64 4.49
C MET A 211 -4.57 18.17 5.52
N PRO A 212 -4.19 18.00 6.80
CA PRO A 212 -5.08 17.55 7.88
C PRO A 212 -6.35 18.40 8.00
N GLN A 213 -6.31 19.65 7.54
CA GLN A 213 -7.45 20.58 7.46
C GLN A 213 -8.64 20.03 6.67
N ARG A 214 -8.43 19.05 5.77
CA ARG A 214 -9.52 18.41 5.01
C ARG A 214 -10.39 17.49 5.88
N VAL A 215 -9.87 17.04 7.01
CA VAL A 215 -10.53 16.17 7.98
C VAL A 215 -11.40 17.03 8.90
N THR A 216 -12.50 17.54 8.33
CA THR A 216 -13.50 18.32 9.05
C THR A 216 -14.53 17.41 9.72
N ASP A 217 -15.34 17.98 10.60
CA ASP A 217 -16.41 17.22 11.27
C ASP A 217 -17.46 16.78 10.23
N GLU A 218 -17.77 17.61 9.23
CA GLU A 218 -18.70 17.26 8.15
C GLU A 218 -18.18 16.11 7.28
N LEU A 219 -16.86 16.03 7.03
CA LEU A 219 -16.29 14.87 6.34
C LEU A 219 -16.46 13.62 7.19
N CYS A 220 -16.13 13.69 8.48
CA CYS A 220 -16.21 12.56 9.39
C CYS A 220 -17.66 12.06 9.54
N ASP A 221 -18.62 12.98 9.67
CA ASP A 221 -20.05 12.67 9.73
C ASP A 221 -20.54 11.98 8.46
N MET A 222 -20.10 12.44 7.27
CA MET A 222 -20.42 11.79 5.99
C MET A 222 -19.82 10.38 5.92
N LEU A 223 -18.52 10.24 6.21
CA LEU A 223 -17.84 8.94 6.15
C LEU A 223 -18.43 7.91 7.13
N SER A 224 -18.89 8.36 8.31
CA SER A 224 -19.46 7.50 9.34
C SER A 224 -20.76 6.78 8.92
N GLN A 225 -21.41 7.23 7.85
CA GLN A 225 -22.63 6.62 7.32
C GLN A 225 -22.37 5.35 6.49
N PHE A 226 -21.11 5.05 6.16
CA PHE A 226 -20.73 3.96 5.24
C PHE A 226 -19.95 2.84 5.93
N HIS A 227 -20.21 2.61 7.23
CA HIS A 227 -19.59 1.50 7.97
C HIS A 227 -20.01 0.12 7.43
N PRO A 228 -19.10 -0.87 7.38
CA PRO A 228 -17.70 -0.81 7.80
C PRO A 228 -16.78 -0.12 6.77
N LEU A 229 -16.16 1.00 7.18
CA LEU A 229 -15.24 1.79 6.37
C LEU A 229 -13.86 1.83 7.03
N TRP A 230 -12.80 1.60 6.26
CA TRP A 230 -11.42 1.70 6.74
C TRP A 230 -10.66 2.81 6.00
N LEU A 231 -9.65 3.38 6.65
CA LEU A 231 -8.79 4.38 6.03
C LEU A 231 -7.32 4.06 6.30
N ASN A 232 -6.53 3.96 5.23
CA ASN A 232 -5.07 3.85 5.32
C ASN A 232 -4.44 5.19 5.00
N ILE A 233 -3.68 5.74 5.95
CA ILE A 233 -2.87 6.95 5.76
C ILE A 233 -1.43 6.61 5.36
N HIS A 234 -0.71 7.60 4.84
CA HIS A 234 0.68 7.44 4.39
C HIS A 234 1.62 8.41 5.12
N VAL A 235 2.23 7.92 6.19
CA VAL A 235 3.26 8.59 7.00
C VAL A 235 4.56 7.78 6.87
N ASN A 236 5.69 8.43 6.61
CA ASN A 236 7.00 7.82 6.46
C ASN A 236 8.00 8.24 7.53
N HIS A 237 7.82 9.39 8.18
CA HIS A 237 8.77 9.93 9.14
C HIS A 237 8.05 10.52 10.37
N PRO A 238 8.59 10.39 11.60
CA PRO A 238 7.98 10.96 12.80
C PRO A 238 7.72 12.47 12.73
N ASN A 239 8.50 13.21 11.92
CA ASN A 239 8.32 14.66 11.76
C ASN A 239 7.00 15.04 11.06
N GLU A 240 6.36 14.09 10.35
CA GLU A 240 5.02 14.30 9.76
C GLU A 240 3.91 14.19 10.82
N ILE A 241 4.20 13.65 12.00
CA ILE A 241 3.22 13.50 13.09
C ILE A 241 3.16 14.78 13.90
N THR A 242 2.34 15.69 13.42
CA THR A 242 2.04 16.99 14.02
C THR A 242 0.82 16.94 14.93
N GLN A 243 0.52 18.06 15.59
CA GLN A 243 -0.72 18.20 16.35
C GLN A 243 -1.95 18.16 15.41
N GLU A 244 -1.86 18.76 14.22
CA GLU A 244 -2.93 18.79 13.23
C GLU A 244 -3.25 17.39 12.67
N LEU A 245 -2.23 16.58 12.38
CA LEU A 245 -2.45 15.18 11.99
C LEU A 245 -3.03 14.37 13.14
N ALA A 246 -2.54 14.56 14.37
CA ALA A 246 -3.07 13.88 15.55
C ALA A 246 -4.56 14.19 15.76
N ASP A 247 -4.96 15.44 15.61
CA ASP A 247 -6.36 15.87 15.75
C ASP A 247 -7.24 15.33 14.60
N ALA A 248 -6.72 15.32 13.36
CA ALA A 248 -7.40 14.69 12.22
C ALA A 248 -7.63 13.18 12.45
N CYS A 249 -6.62 12.45 12.91
CA CYS A 249 -6.75 11.03 13.26
C CYS A 249 -7.72 10.81 14.44
N ASP A 250 -7.73 11.71 15.43
CA ASP A 250 -8.65 11.65 16.56
C ASP A 250 -10.12 11.77 16.10
N LYS A 251 -10.41 12.67 15.17
CA LYS A 251 -11.73 12.82 14.54
C LYS A 251 -12.16 11.58 13.77
N LEU A 252 -11.31 11.08 12.87
CA LEU A 252 -11.61 9.89 12.06
C LEU A 252 -11.89 8.65 12.93
N THR A 253 -11.06 8.43 13.95
CA THR A 253 -11.25 7.29 14.87
C THR A 253 -12.47 7.45 15.77
N LYS A 254 -12.84 8.67 16.16
CA LYS A 254 -14.11 8.95 16.87
C LYS A 254 -15.34 8.73 15.98
N ALA A 255 -15.21 8.93 14.67
CA ALA A 255 -16.24 8.57 13.69
C ALA A 255 -16.38 7.05 13.48
N GLY A 256 -15.59 6.23 14.21
CA GLY A 256 -15.63 4.77 14.16
C GLY A 256 -14.77 4.16 13.06
N ILE A 257 -13.94 4.95 12.37
CA ILE A 257 -13.13 4.48 11.23
C ILE A 257 -11.80 3.93 11.74
N PRO A 258 -11.49 2.63 11.55
CA PRO A 258 -10.17 2.10 11.86
C PRO A 258 -9.11 2.67 10.92
N LEU A 259 -7.98 3.10 11.50
CA LEU A 259 -6.88 3.70 10.76
C LEU A 259 -5.68 2.77 10.64
N GLY A 260 -5.23 2.54 9.42
CA GLY A 260 -3.95 1.91 9.11
C GLY A 260 -2.92 2.92 8.59
N ASN A 261 -1.64 2.57 8.68
CA ASN A 261 -0.55 3.34 8.07
C ASN A 261 0.24 2.49 7.08
N GLN A 262 0.49 3.05 5.90
CA GLN A 262 1.32 2.48 4.86
C GLN A 262 2.53 3.40 4.66
N SER A 263 3.70 2.96 5.15
CA SER A 263 4.98 3.63 4.89
C SER A 263 5.66 3.00 3.69
N VAL A 264 6.54 3.75 3.04
CA VAL A 264 7.51 3.23 2.07
C VAL A 264 8.90 3.38 2.68
N LEU A 265 9.73 2.36 2.53
CA LEU A 265 11.13 2.36 2.97
C LEU A 265 11.98 3.14 1.96
N LEU A 266 12.41 4.32 2.38
CA LEU A 266 13.06 5.33 1.54
C LEU A 266 14.45 5.67 2.11
N ALA A 267 15.47 5.51 1.27
CA ALA A 267 16.85 5.87 1.60
C ALA A 267 16.96 7.36 1.97
N GLY A 268 17.64 7.66 3.07
CA GLY A 268 17.83 9.03 3.57
C GLY A 268 16.61 9.62 4.28
N VAL A 269 15.47 8.92 4.31
CA VAL A 269 14.24 9.38 4.98
C VAL A 269 13.95 8.54 6.21
N ASN A 270 13.80 7.22 6.04
CA ASN A 270 13.33 6.34 7.11
C ASN A 270 13.97 4.94 7.09
N ASP A 271 15.09 4.78 6.41
CA ASP A 271 15.89 3.55 6.31
C ASP A 271 16.74 3.29 7.56
N CYS A 272 16.16 3.52 8.74
CA CYS A 272 16.79 3.38 10.04
C CYS A 272 15.82 2.75 11.05
N VAL A 273 16.27 1.70 11.74
CA VAL A 273 15.51 0.99 12.78
C VAL A 273 14.99 1.95 13.85
N HIS A 274 15.80 2.92 14.27
CA HIS A 274 15.44 3.87 15.34
C HIS A 274 14.36 4.86 14.89
N ILE A 275 14.45 5.35 13.64
CA ILE A 275 13.43 6.21 13.04
C ILE A 275 12.11 5.46 12.93
N GLN A 276 12.15 4.23 12.40
CA GLN A 276 10.96 3.38 12.26
C GLN A 276 10.35 3.05 13.61
N ARG A 277 11.15 2.72 14.63
CA ARG A 277 10.65 2.46 15.98
C ARG A 277 9.92 3.67 16.55
N LYS A 278 10.50 4.87 16.41
CA LYS A 278 9.83 6.11 16.82
C LYS A 278 8.53 6.33 16.05
N LEU A 279 8.56 6.14 14.73
CA LEU A 279 7.41 6.32 13.84
C LEU A 279 6.25 5.43 14.26
N VAL A 280 6.48 4.12 14.39
CA VAL A 280 5.41 3.17 14.71
C VAL A 280 4.83 3.40 16.11
N GLN A 281 5.64 3.84 17.07
CA GLN A 281 5.18 4.18 18.41
C GLN A 281 4.35 5.46 18.42
N ASP A 282 4.75 6.48 17.65
CA ASP A 282 4.00 7.73 17.52
C ASP A 282 2.68 7.53 16.75
N LEU A 283 2.65 6.68 15.71
CA LEU A 283 1.43 6.29 15.01
C LEU A 283 0.42 5.63 15.95
N VAL A 284 0.88 4.69 16.77
CA VAL A 284 0.03 4.03 17.78
C VAL A 284 -0.54 5.04 18.79
N ARG A 285 0.24 6.05 19.19
CA ARG A 285 -0.22 7.11 20.11
C ARG A 285 -1.38 7.94 19.55
N ILE A 286 -1.49 8.06 18.23
CA ILE A 286 -2.61 8.71 17.54
C ILE A 286 -3.65 7.71 17.00
N ARG A 287 -3.67 6.47 17.53
CA ARG A 287 -4.62 5.40 17.19
C ARG A 287 -4.57 4.97 15.72
N VAL A 288 -3.39 5.07 15.10
CA VAL A 288 -3.13 4.57 13.76
C VAL A 288 -2.29 3.29 13.86
N ARG A 289 -2.76 2.20 13.25
CA ARG A 289 -2.05 0.92 13.25
C ARG A 289 -1.04 0.87 12.10
N PRO A 290 0.28 0.70 12.35
CA PRO A 290 1.24 0.38 11.30
C PRO A 290 0.78 -0.88 10.55
N TYR A 291 0.49 -0.74 9.26
CA TYR A 291 -0.07 -1.81 8.44
C TYR A 291 1.02 -2.42 7.55
N TYR A 292 1.60 -1.61 6.66
CA TYR A 292 2.69 -2.03 5.79
C TYR A 292 3.88 -1.08 5.86
N LEU A 293 5.07 -1.66 5.76
CA LEU A 293 6.27 -1.00 5.28
C LEU A 293 6.56 -1.56 3.89
N TYR A 294 6.39 -0.76 2.85
CA TYR A 294 6.68 -1.17 1.47
C TYR A 294 8.16 -1.00 1.16
N GLN A 295 8.75 -1.96 0.46
CA GLN A 295 9.94 -1.69 -0.33
C GLN A 295 9.62 -0.62 -1.38
N CYS A 296 10.53 0.33 -1.62
CA CYS A 296 10.36 1.32 -2.68
C CYS A 296 10.26 0.63 -4.06
N ASP A 297 9.19 0.95 -4.79
CA ASP A 297 8.86 0.36 -6.08
C ASP A 297 9.86 0.73 -7.17
N LEU A 298 9.81 -0.02 -8.28
CA LEU A 298 10.73 0.13 -9.41
C LEU A 298 10.25 1.20 -10.42
N VAL A 299 9.73 2.32 -9.93
CA VAL A 299 9.12 3.36 -10.77
C VAL A 299 10.10 4.46 -11.13
N GLU A 300 9.80 5.17 -12.22
CA GLU A 300 10.58 6.31 -12.68
C GLU A 300 10.74 7.39 -11.58
N GLY A 301 11.91 8.03 -11.53
CA GLY A 301 12.24 9.03 -10.51
C GLY A 301 12.63 8.47 -9.14
N ALA A 302 12.14 7.29 -8.74
CA ALA A 302 12.30 6.79 -7.37
C ALA A 302 13.63 6.05 -7.09
N GLY A 303 14.53 5.93 -8.08
CA GLY A 303 15.73 5.08 -8.00
C GLY A 303 16.63 5.38 -6.80
N HIS A 304 16.84 6.67 -6.52
CA HIS A 304 17.69 7.15 -5.42
C HIS A 304 17.09 6.91 -4.02
N PHE A 305 15.79 6.62 -3.91
CA PHE A 305 15.15 6.23 -2.65
C PHE A 305 15.23 4.74 -2.34
N ARG A 306 15.68 3.92 -3.29
CA ARG A 306 15.67 2.46 -3.12
C ARG A 306 16.69 2.02 -2.08
N THR A 307 16.27 1.04 -1.27
CA THR A 307 17.13 0.33 -0.32
C THR A 307 17.29 -1.13 -0.72
N PRO A 308 18.35 -1.83 -0.28
CA PRO A 308 18.39 -3.28 -0.32
C PRO A 308 17.25 -3.86 0.53
N VAL A 309 16.61 -4.94 0.07
CA VAL A 309 15.54 -5.65 0.83
C VAL A 309 16.01 -6.05 2.24
N ALA A 310 17.30 -6.36 2.40
CA ALA A 310 17.92 -6.65 3.70
C ALA A 310 17.73 -5.52 4.73
N LYS A 311 17.62 -4.26 4.30
CA LYS A 311 17.36 -3.12 5.18
C LYS A 311 15.97 -3.21 5.82
N GLY A 312 14.96 -3.64 5.07
CA GLY A 312 13.63 -3.89 5.61
C GLY A 312 13.61 -5.07 6.60
N ILE A 313 14.38 -6.13 6.33
CA ILE A 313 14.55 -7.26 7.26
C ILE A 313 15.19 -6.80 8.57
N GLU A 314 16.27 -6.01 8.49
CA GLU A 314 16.94 -5.39 9.65
C GLU A 314 15.97 -4.56 10.50
N ILE A 315 15.11 -3.77 9.84
CA ILE A 315 14.08 -2.97 10.52
C ILE A 315 13.07 -3.87 11.23
N ILE A 316 12.54 -4.91 10.57
CA ILE A 316 11.57 -5.81 11.21
C ILE A 316 12.20 -6.57 12.38
N GLU A 317 13.46 -6.99 12.27
CA GLU A 317 14.22 -7.58 13.39
C GLU A 317 14.27 -6.62 14.58
N GLY A 318 14.61 -5.35 14.34
CA GLY A 318 14.70 -4.34 15.39
C GLY A 318 13.35 -3.82 15.92
N LEU A 319 12.21 -4.27 15.37
CA LEU A 319 10.87 -3.93 15.83
C LEU A 319 10.19 -5.11 16.55
N ARG A 320 10.22 -6.31 15.96
CA ARG A 320 9.56 -7.49 16.51
C ARG A 320 10.19 -7.85 17.86
N GLY A 321 9.37 -7.95 18.91
CA GLY A 321 9.83 -8.20 20.28
C GLY A 321 10.34 -6.94 21.00
N HIS A 322 10.88 -5.95 20.28
CA HIS A 322 11.41 -4.71 20.85
C HIS A 322 10.37 -3.59 21.04
N THR A 323 9.17 -3.73 20.48
CA THR A 323 8.02 -2.84 20.70
C THR A 323 6.72 -3.63 20.71
N SER A 324 5.58 -2.95 20.92
CA SER A 324 4.25 -3.57 20.96
C SER A 324 3.94 -4.33 19.66
N GLY A 325 3.36 -5.53 19.76
CA GLY A 325 3.15 -6.40 18.60
C GLY A 325 2.27 -5.80 17.50
N TYR A 326 1.27 -4.99 17.86
CA TYR A 326 0.40 -4.27 16.91
C TYR A 326 1.04 -3.01 16.31
N ALA A 327 2.23 -2.62 16.79
CA ALA A 327 3.05 -1.56 16.20
C ALA A 327 4.05 -2.10 15.15
N VAL A 328 4.15 -3.42 14.97
CA VAL A 328 5.06 -4.03 13.99
C VAL A 328 4.31 -4.21 12.67
N PRO A 329 4.61 -3.42 11.63
CA PRO A 329 3.98 -3.59 10.32
C PRO A 329 4.49 -4.87 9.64
N THR A 330 3.79 -5.29 8.59
CA THR A 330 4.35 -6.29 7.67
C THR A 330 5.27 -5.56 6.68
N PHE A 331 6.54 -5.95 6.59
CA PHE A 331 7.41 -5.49 5.50
C PHE A 331 7.08 -6.30 4.25
N VAL A 332 6.78 -5.60 3.16
CA VAL A 332 6.37 -6.23 1.89
C VAL A 332 7.17 -5.68 0.72
N VAL A 333 7.47 -6.57 -0.23
CA VAL A 333 7.88 -6.20 -1.58
C VAL A 333 6.66 -6.40 -2.47
N ASP A 334 6.11 -5.34 -3.07
CA ASP A 334 5.07 -5.51 -4.09
C ASP A 334 5.77 -5.99 -5.38
N ALA A 335 5.47 -7.23 -5.77
CA ALA A 335 6.25 -7.96 -6.76
C ALA A 335 6.10 -7.33 -8.16
N PRO A 336 7.22 -7.05 -8.85
CA PRO A 336 7.18 -6.55 -10.21
C PRO A 336 6.38 -7.47 -11.13
N GLY A 337 5.68 -6.89 -12.12
CA GLY A 337 4.78 -7.62 -13.00
C GLY A 337 3.43 -7.97 -12.35
N GLY A 338 3.16 -7.44 -11.16
CA GLY A 338 1.86 -7.53 -10.50
C GLY A 338 1.60 -8.85 -9.78
N GLY A 339 2.64 -9.48 -9.24
CA GLY A 339 2.50 -10.68 -8.38
C GLY A 339 1.93 -10.38 -6.98
N GLY A 340 1.81 -9.10 -6.62
CA GLY A 340 1.25 -8.67 -5.35
C GLY A 340 2.27 -8.53 -4.22
N LYS A 341 1.76 -8.24 -3.02
CA LYS A 341 2.55 -7.88 -1.84
C LYS A 341 3.09 -9.15 -1.17
N ILE A 342 4.38 -9.41 -1.33
CA ILE A 342 5.04 -10.57 -0.75
C ILE A 342 5.69 -10.16 0.58
N PRO A 343 5.30 -10.76 1.72
CA PRO A 343 5.89 -10.45 3.02
C PRO A 343 7.33 -10.95 3.10
N VAL A 344 8.20 -10.13 3.69
CA VAL A 344 9.59 -10.46 3.97
C VAL A 344 9.90 -10.14 5.43
N MET A 345 10.53 -11.07 6.14
CA MET A 345 10.85 -10.93 7.56
C MET A 345 12.07 -11.78 7.93
N PRO A 346 12.67 -11.57 9.12
CA PRO A 346 13.71 -12.45 9.63
C PRO A 346 13.24 -13.89 9.84
N ASN A 347 14.17 -14.86 9.82
CA ASN A 347 13.88 -16.26 10.12
C ASN A 347 13.86 -16.48 11.64
N TYR A 348 12.74 -16.92 12.19
CA TYR A 348 12.59 -17.26 13.61
C TYR A 348 12.57 -18.77 13.87
N MET A 349 12.12 -19.56 12.90
CA MET A 349 12.30 -21.02 12.92
C MET A 349 13.67 -21.36 12.37
N ILE A 350 14.45 -22.15 13.12
CA ILE A 350 15.84 -22.48 12.77
C ILE A 350 16.04 -23.95 12.41
N SER A 351 15.22 -24.85 12.95
CA SER A 351 15.29 -26.29 12.68
C SER A 351 13.97 -26.98 13.04
N ALA A 352 13.77 -28.21 12.57
CA ALA A 352 12.61 -29.04 12.86
C ALA A 352 12.97 -30.54 12.80
N SER A 353 12.17 -31.36 13.49
CA SER A 353 12.17 -32.83 13.44
C SER A 353 10.71 -33.33 13.34
N ASP A 354 10.46 -34.62 13.57
CA ASP A 354 9.14 -35.24 13.46
C ASP A 354 8.11 -34.79 14.51
N HIS A 355 8.56 -34.23 15.64
CA HIS A 355 7.69 -33.78 16.73
C HIS A 355 8.21 -32.56 17.49
N LYS A 356 9.18 -31.83 16.92
CA LYS A 356 9.78 -30.65 17.55
C LYS A 356 10.15 -29.62 16.50
N VAL A 357 9.94 -28.35 16.83
CA VAL A 357 10.53 -27.21 16.13
C VAL A 357 11.47 -26.43 17.05
N ILE A 358 12.60 -26.00 16.51
CA ILE A 358 13.55 -25.14 17.19
C ILE A 358 13.33 -23.71 16.70
N LEU A 359 13.09 -22.81 17.64
CA LEU A 359 12.77 -21.41 17.42
C LEU A 359 13.80 -20.52 18.11
N ARG A 360 14.14 -19.40 17.51
CA ARG A 360 14.86 -18.31 18.16
C ARG A 360 13.92 -17.12 18.35
N ASN A 361 14.14 -16.30 19.38
CA ASN A 361 13.44 -15.03 19.56
C ASN A 361 14.31 -13.81 19.18
N TYR A 362 13.82 -12.60 19.47
CA TYR A 362 14.50 -11.32 19.22
C TYR A 362 15.75 -11.09 20.10
N GLU A 363 15.90 -11.81 21.20
CA GLU A 363 17.05 -11.74 22.12
C GLU A 363 18.17 -12.71 21.73
N GLY A 364 17.91 -13.58 20.75
CA GLY A 364 18.75 -14.74 20.43
C GLY A 364 18.54 -15.93 21.37
N TYR A 365 17.51 -15.91 22.22
CA TYR A 365 17.12 -17.09 23.00
C TYR A 365 16.57 -18.17 22.08
N ILE A 366 17.15 -19.37 22.16
CA ILE A 366 16.78 -20.53 21.35
C ILE A 366 16.00 -21.50 22.24
N THR A 367 14.84 -21.94 21.76
CA THR A 367 13.95 -22.83 22.48
C THR A 367 13.37 -23.91 21.57
N THR A 368 12.93 -25.01 22.18
CA THR A 368 12.19 -26.07 21.54
C THR A 368 10.70 -25.89 21.80
N TYR A 369 9.87 -26.06 20.78
CA TYR A 369 8.44 -26.28 20.91
C TYR A 369 8.14 -27.75 20.58
N GLU A 370 7.55 -28.47 21.54
CA GLU A 370 7.12 -29.86 21.38
C GLU A 370 5.78 -29.89 20.63
N GLU A 371 5.74 -30.61 19.52
CA GLU A 371 4.54 -30.83 18.73
C GLU A 371 3.82 -32.11 19.16
N PRO A 372 2.49 -32.19 18.97
CA PRO A 372 1.73 -33.37 19.37
C PRO A 372 2.14 -34.60 18.54
N LEU A 373 2.48 -35.70 19.22
CA LEU A 373 2.77 -37.00 18.58
C LEU A 373 1.55 -37.61 17.86
N ARG A 374 0.34 -37.13 18.18
CA ARG A 374 -0.91 -37.54 17.54
C ARG A 374 -1.74 -36.29 17.28
N TYR A 375 -2.03 -36.05 16.01
CA TYR A 375 -2.98 -35.03 15.57
C TYR A 375 -3.95 -35.69 14.60
N GLU A 376 -5.24 -35.63 14.92
CA GLU A 376 -6.30 -36.01 13.98
C GLU A 376 -6.62 -34.78 13.13
N PRO A 377 -6.37 -34.82 11.81
CA PRO A 377 -6.67 -33.70 10.94
C PRO A 377 -8.16 -33.37 10.98
N HIS A 378 -8.46 -32.09 10.82
CA HIS A 378 -9.81 -31.60 10.62
C HIS A 378 -10.53 -32.38 9.50
N ASP A 379 -11.75 -32.86 9.74
CA ASP A 379 -12.56 -33.56 8.73
C ASP A 379 -13.39 -32.55 7.90
N PRO A 380 -13.00 -32.30 6.63
CA PRO A 380 -13.67 -31.31 5.79
C PRO A 380 -15.13 -31.68 5.49
N LYS A 381 -15.50 -32.98 5.60
CA LYS A 381 -16.87 -33.46 5.30
C LYS A 381 -17.89 -33.04 6.36
N THR A 382 -17.42 -32.75 7.56
CA THR A 382 -18.29 -32.35 8.69
C THR A 382 -18.27 -30.85 8.96
N CYS A 383 -17.48 -30.10 8.20
CA CYS A 383 -17.26 -28.68 8.41
C CYS A 383 -18.04 -27.84 7.38
N GLU A 384 -18.97 -27.02 7.87
CA GLU A 384 -19.75 -26.10 7.04
C GLU A 384 -18.84 -25.15 6.23
N TYR A 385 -17.76 -24.64 6.83
CA TYR A 385 -16.83 -23.73 6.17
C TYR A 385 -16.00 -24.41 5.07
N CYS A 386 -15.66 -25.68 5.22
CA CYS A 386 -15.02 -26.45 4.16
C CYS A 386 -16.02 -26.75 3.03
N SER A 387 -17.27 -27.04 3.37
CA SER A 387 -18.33 -27.30 2.38
C SER A 387 -18.72 -26.06 1.56
N THR A 388 -18.49 -24.87 2.13
CA THR A 388 -18.75 -23.57 1.49
C THR A 388 -17.45 -22.86 1.08
N LYS A 389 -16.35 -23.61 0.92
CA LYS A 389 -15.06 -23.07 0.50
C LYS A 389 -15.25 -22.22 -0.77
N ARG A 390 -14.82 -20.98 -0.67
CA ARG A 390 -14.77 -20.09 -1.83
C ARG A 390 -13.71 -20.59 -2.81
N MET A 391 -14.12 -20.83 -4.04
CA MET A 391 -13.22 -21.20 -5.13
C MET A 391 -12.43 -19.97 -5.60
N GLU A 392 -11.15 -20.17 -5.90
CA GLU A 392 -10.26 -19.15 -6.51
C GLU A 392 -9.65 -19.70 -7.81
N PRO A 393 -10.45 -19.90 -8.87
CA PRO A 393 -9.99 -20.56 -10.09
C PRO A 393 -8.79 -19.84 -10.70
N GLY A 394 -7.70 -20.59 -10.93
CA GLY A 394 -6.47 -20.06 -11.49
C GLY A 394 -5.64 -19.18 -10.56
N GLN A 395 -6.04 -19.03 -9.29
CA GLN A 395 -5.34 -18.17 -8.32
C GLN A 395 -4.98 -18.89 -6.99
N SER A 396 -5.33 -20.18 -6.83
CA SER A 396 -4.99 -20.96 -5.63
C SER A 396 -3.48 -21.21 -5.47
N GLY A 397 -2.74 -21.33 -6.56
CA GLY A 397 -1.27 -21.39 -6.55
C GLY A 397 -0.69 -22.43 -5.58
N VAL A 398 0.27 -22.04 -4.75
CA VAL A 398 0.89 -22.94 -3.76
C VAL A 398 -0.12 -23.46 -2.73
N PHE A 399 -1.16 -22.68 -2.40
CA PHE A 399 -2.23 -23.16 -1.53
C PHE A 399 -3.03 -24.29 -2.18
N GLY A 400 -3.27 -24.23 -3.49
CA GLY A 400 -3.86 -25.33 -4.26
C GLY A 400 -3.03 -26.63 -4.23
N LEU A 401 -1.70 -26.52 -4.15
CA LEU A 401 -0.83 -27.68 -3.94
C LEU A 401 -1.01 -28.31 -2.55
N LEU A 402 -1.21 -27.48 -1.51
CA LEU A 402 -1.46 -27.95 -0.15
C LEU A 402 -2.84 -28.61 0.01
N ASP A 403 -3.84 -28.11 -0.72
CA ASP A 403 -5.20 -28.66 -0.75
C ASP A 403 -5.35 -29.89 -1.67
N GLY A 404 -4.30 -30.28 -2.39
CA GLY A 404 -4.34 -31.41 -3.32
C GLY A 404 -5.12 -31.14 -4.61
N GLU A 405 -5.36 -29.88 -4.96
CA GLU A 405 -5.97 -29.48 -6.24
C GLU A 405 -5.02 -29.77 -7.40
N GLU A 406 -3.72 -29.54 -7.19
CA GLU A 406 -2.66 -29.81 -8.17
C GLU A 406 -1.43 -30.41 -7.47
N MET A 407 -0.57 -31.10 -8.22
CA MET A 407 0.68 -31.67 -7.70
C MET A 407 1.91 -30.79 -8.02
N PHE A 408 1.82 -29.94 -9.04
CA PHE A 408 2.95 -29.16 -9.54
C PHE A 408 2.49 -27.85 -10.15
N ILE A 409 3.27 -26.79 -9.92
CA ILE A 409 3.20 -25.54 -10.69
C ILE A 409 4.41 -25.50 -11.61
N LYS A 410 4.18 -25.27 -12.90
CA LYS A 410 5.23 -25.28 -13.92
C LYS A 410 5.29 -23.90 -14.60
N PRO A 411 6.49 -23.38 -14.91
CA PRO A 411 6.63 -22.25 -15.81
C PRO A 411 6.03 -22.55 -17.19
N GLU A 412 5.56 -21.52 -17.89
CA GLU A 412 5.16 -21.63 -19.29
C GLU A 412 6.31 -22.19 -20.13
N GLY A 413 6.01 -23.09 -21.07
CA GLY A 413 7.04 -23.72 -21.91
C GLY A 413 7.72 -24.95 -21.28
N PHE A 414 7.38 -25.34 -20.04
CA PHE A 414 8.07 -26.42 -19.33
C PHE A 414 8.06 -27.73 -20.13
N GLU A 415 6.91 -28.16 -20.63
CA GLU A 415 6.79 -29.43 -21.36
C GLU A 415 7.48 -29.36 -22.73
N GLU A 416 7.36 -28.24 -23.45
CA GLU A 416 8.03 -28.04 -24.74
C GLU A 416 9.56 -28.08 -24.59
N LEU A 417 10.10 -27.39 -23.58
CA LEU A 417 11.53 -27.34 -23.28
C LEU A 417 12.06 -28.74 -22.98
N HIS A 418 11.34 -29.54 -22.19
CA HIS A 418 11.74 -30.88 -21.83
C HIS A 418 11.51 -31.91 -22.95
N ASN A 419 10.59 -31.63 -23.88
CA ASN A 419 10.47 -32.40 -25.11
C ASN A 419 11.69 -32.21 -26.03
N ARG A 420 12.39 -31.07 -25.96
CA ARG A 420 13.61 -30.75 -26.73
C ARG A 420 13.44 -30.92 -28.25
N GLY A 421 12.23 -30.66 -28.78
CA GLY A 421 11.90 -30.88 -30.19
C GLY A 421 11.95 -32.34 -30.64
N GLY A 422 11.95 -33.29 -29.70
CA GLY A 422 11.94 -34.72 -29.99
C GLY A 422 10.63 -35.17 -30.65
N GLY A 423 10.72 -36.21 -31.48
CA GLY A 423 9.55 -36.82 -32.12
C GLY A 423 8.65 -37.58 -31.14
N GLN A 424 7.51 -38.07 -31.62
CA GLN A 424 6.60 -38.88 -30.81
C GLN A 424 7.27 -40.19 -30.38
N HIS A 425 7.55 -40.32 -29.09
CA HIS A 425 8.05 -41.55 -28.49
C HIS A 425 6.88 -42.44 -28.08
N ARG A 426 6.86 -43.72 -28.47
CA ARG A 426 5.74 -44.64 -28.17
C ARG A 426 5.32 -44.67 -26.69
N LEU A 427 6.27 -44.54 -25.76
CA LEU A 427 6.01 -44.52 -24.31
C LEU A 427 5.49 -43.17 -23.78
N ARG A 428 5.40 -42.14 -24.63
CA ARG A 428 4.81 -40.81 -24.34
C ARG A 428 3.42 -40.65 -24.97
N ALA A 429 2.99 -41.59 -25.81
CA ALA A 429 1.68 -41.53 -26.45
C ALA A 429 0.52 -41.68 -25.44
N ASP A 430 0.76 -42.41 -24.35
CA ASP A 430 -0.15 -42.48 -23.21
C ASP A 430 0.13 -41.34 -22.23
N THR A 431 -0.73 -40.33 -22.25
CA THR A 431 -0.66 -39.16 -21.37
C THR A 431 -1.25 -39.41 -19.98
N GLU A 432 -2.06 -40.47 -19.79
CA GLU A 432 -2.65 -40.83 -18.50
C GLU A 432 -1.59 -41.36 -17.53
N LYS A 433 -0.50 -41.95 -18.07
CA LYS A 433 0.64 -42.46 -17.29
C LYS A 433 1.21 -41.46 -16.27
N TRP A 434 1.13 -40.17 -16.55
CA TRP A 434 1.72 -39.11 -15.73
C TRP A 434 0.70 -38.31 -14.93
N LYS A 435 -0.58 -38.68 -14.99
CA LYS A 435 -1.61 -38.05 -14.16
C LYS A 435 -1.62 -38.71 -12.77
N PRO A 436 -1.39 -37.96 -11.69
CA PRO A 436 -1.45 -38.50 -10.35
C PRO A 436 -2.87 -38.97 -10.02
N ARG A 437 -3.00 -40.12 -9.35
CA ARG A 437 -4.29 -40.61 -8.86
C ARG A 437 -4.60 -39.97 -7.51
N GLY A 438 -5.82 -39.45 -7.33
CA GLY A 438 -6.27 -38.86 -6.07
C GLY A 438 -5.85 -37.39 -5.85
N ILE A 439 -5.39 -36.70 -6.89
CA ILE A 439 -5.10 -35.25 -6.90
C ILE A 439 -5.97 -34.61 -7.99
N GLY A 440 -6.51 -33.42 -7.71
CA GLY A 440 -7.50 -32.75 -8.55
C GLY A 440 -8.93 -32.96 -8.07
N ALA A 441 -9.89 -32.35 -8.78
CA ALA A 441 -11.31 -32.45 -8.43
C ALA A 441 -11.72 -33.93 -8.25
N PRO A 442 -12.58 -34.26 -7.26
CA PRO A 442 -13.14 -35.59 -7.17
C PRO A 442 -13.74 -35.94 -8.53
N GLN A 443 -13.30 -37.04 -9.13
CA GLN A 443 -14.03 -37.63 -10.25
C GLN A 443 -15.47 -37.71 -9.77
N LYS A 444 -16.39 -37.04 -10.48
CA LYS A 444 -17.82 -37.28 -10.29
C LYS A 444 -17.96 -38.80 -10.28
N GLU A 445 -18.42 -39.36 -9.17
CA GLU A 445 -18.81 -40.76 -9.11
C GLU A 445 -19.74 -40.95 -10.31
N GLU A 446 -19.31 -41.77 -11.28
CA GLU A 446 -20.17 -42.17 -12.39
C GLU A 446 -21.39 -42.85 -11.76
N GLU A 447 -22.57 -42.27 -11.98
CA GLU A 447 -23.88 -42.83 -11.60
C GLU A 447 -24.10 -44.23 -12.19
#